data_AF-A0A140KAL1-F1
#
_entry.id   AF-A0A140KAL1-F1
#
_cell.length_a   1.000
_cell.length_b   1.000
_cell.length_c   1.000
_cell.angle_alpha   90.00
_cell.angle_beta   90.00
_cell.angle_gamma   90.00
#
_symmetry.space_group_name_H-M   'P 1'
#
loop_
_entity.id
_entity.type
_entity.pdbx_description
1 polymer ?
#
loop_
_entity_poly.entity_id
_entity_poly.type
_entity_poly.pdbx_seq_one_letter_code
_entity_poly.pdbx_strand_id
1 'polypeptide(L)'
;MTLTFNKTAYSNLLSQYTPQVIETQEEYDRALAIAEKLTFAKNRTPEEKALHKLVVTLIEAYEAENYPMEESTPYEILQHLEDV
;
A
#
# COMPACT_ATOMS: atom_id res chain seq x y z
N MET A 1 -10.37 -18.68 21.27
CA MET A 1 -10.44 -19.38 19.96
C MET A 1 -9.19 -18.98 19.20
N THR A 2 -8.29 -19.93 18.96
CA THR A 2 -6.94 -19.65 18.42
C THR A 2 -7.03 -19.22 16.96
N LEU A 3 -6.77 -17.94 16.68
CA LEU A 3 -6.60 -17.39 15.33
C LEU A 3 -5.36 -18.00 14.68
N THR A 4 -5.50 -19.19 14.12
CA THR A 4 -4.43 -19.83 13.35
C THR A 4 -4.33 -19.16 11.99
N PHE A 5 -3.36 -18.27 11.84
CA PHE A 5 -2.94 -17.73 10.55
C PHE A 5 -2.71 -18.88 9.56
N ASN A 6 -3.55 -18.97 8.54
CA ASN A 6 -3.51 -20.05 7.58
C ASN A 6 -2.50 -19.73 6.47
N LYS A 7 -1.31 -20.33 6.58
CA LYS A 7 -0.23 -20.15 5.60
C LYS A 7 -0.64 -20.53 4.18
N THR A 8 -1.45 -21.57 4.00
CA THR A 8 -1.91 -22.00 2.68
C THR A 8 -2.87 -20.98 2.05
N ALA A 9 -3.81 -20.45 2.85
CA ALA A 9 -4.70 -19.38 2.40
C ALA A 9 -3.91 -18.11 2.04
N TYR A 10 -2.91 -17.77 2.85
CA TYR A 10 -2.01 -16.65 2.57
C TYR A 10 -1.18 -16.88 1.30
N SER A 11 -0.59 -18.06 1.09
CA SER A 11 0.13 -18.38 -0.14
C SER A 11 -0.75 -18.27 -1.39
N ASN A 12 -2.00 -18.75 -1.32
CA ASN A 12 -2.95 -18.61 -2.43
C ASN A 12 -3.31 -17.14 -2.72
N LEU A 13 -3.37 -16.30 -1.68
CA LEU A 13 -3.52 -14.86 -1.85
C LEU A 13 -2.28 -14.29 -2.54
N LEU A 14 -1.06 -14.60 -2.05
CA LEU A 14 0.18 -14.12 -2.66
C LEU A 14 0.32 -14.53 -4.13
N SER A 15 -0.09 -15.73 -4.51
CA SER A 15 -0.05 -16.17 -5.91
C SER A 15 -1.03 -15.42 -6.82
N GLN A 16 -2.10 -14.83 -6.28
CA GLN A 16 -3.03 -14.00 -7.07
C GLN A 16 -2.51 -12.59 -7.29
N TYR A 17 -1.73 -12.07 -6.32
CA TYR A 17 -1.24 -10.69 -6.35
C TYR A 17 0.23 -10.56 -6.76
N THR A 18 0.97 -11.68 -6.79
CA THR A 18 2.39 -11.80 -7.10
C THR A 18 3.20 -10.61 -6.56
N PRO A 19 3.36 -10.50 -5.23
CA PRO A 19 4.04 -9.35 -4.64
C PRO A 19 5.48 -9.30 -5.13
N GLN A 20 5.74 -8.28 -5.94
CA GLN A 20 7.05 -7.93 -6.47
C GLN A 20 7.36 -6.51 -6.01
N VAL A 21 8.66 -6.21 -5.90
CA VAL A 21 9.10 -4.82 -5.75
C VAL A 21 8.52 -4.01 -6.90
N ILE A 22 7.90 -2.88 -6.56
CA ILE A 22 7.31 -1.97 -7.53
C ILE A 22 8.48 -1.19 -8.15
N GLU A 23 8.70 -1.35 -9.45
CA GLU A 23 9.73 -0.63 -10.20
C GLU A 23 9.12 0.29 -11.26
N THR A 24 7.84 0.08 -11.59
CA THR A 24 7.12 0.80 -12.64
C THR A 24 5.84 1.45 -12.12
N GLN A 25 5.39 2.51 -12.79
CA GLN A 25 4.13 3.18 -12.46
C GLN A 25 2.93 2.23 -12.62
N GLU A 26 2.93 1.35 -13.64
CA GLU A 26 1.84 0.38 -13.80
C GLU A 26 1.77 -0.64 -12.65
N GLU A 27 2.91 -0.99 -12.05
CA GLU A 27 2.95 -1.84 -10.86
C GLU A 27 2.44 -1.08 -9.63
N TYR A 28 2.80 0.20 -9.50
CA TYR A 28 2.31 1.07 -8.43
C TYR A 28 0.80 1.20 -8.48
N ASP A 29 0.22 1.50 -9.64
CA ASP A 29 -1.22 1.65 -9.82
C ASP A 29 -1.97 0.35 -9.51
N ARG A 30 -1.42 -0.80 -9.89
CA ARG A 30 -1.97 -2.13 -9.53
C ARG A 30 -1.92 -2.35 -8.02
N ALA A 31 -0.78 -2.07 -7.39
CA ALA A 31 -0.62 -2.22 -5.94
C ALA A 31 -1.60 -1.31 -5.18
N LEU A 32 -1.76 -0.07 -5.63
CA LEU A 32 -2.69 0.91 -5.06
C LEU A 32 -4.13 0.42 -5.14
N ALA A 33 -4.58 -0.06 -6.30
CA ALA A 33 -5.92 -0.61 -6.48
C ALA A 33 -6.18 -1.81 -5.55
N ILE A 34 -5.18 -2.66 -5.31
CA ILE A 34 -5.27 -3.79 -4.37
C ILE A 34 -5.36 -3.27 -2.94
N ALA A 35 -4.51 -2.31 -2.56
CA ALA A 35 -4.52 -1.71 -1.24
C ALA A 35 -5.87 -1.04 -0.93
N GLU A 36 -6.46 -0.32 -1.88
CA GLU A 36 -7.80 0.28 -1.77
C GLU A 36 -8.88 -0.79 -1.61
N LYS A 37 -8.89 -1.81 -2.47
CA LYS A 37 -9.88 -2.90 -2.40
C LYS A 37 -9.83 -3.61 -1.05
N LEU A 38 -8.64 -3.89 -0.55
CA LEU A 38 -8.45 -4.45 0.78
C LEU A 38 -8.88 -3.42 1.84
N THR A 39 -8.65 -2.13 1.64
CA THR A 39 -9.04 -1.06 2.56
C THR A 39 -10.56 -1.01 2.79
N PHE A 40 -11.34 -1.11 1.71
CA PHE A 40 -12.81 -1.09 1.78
C PHE A 40 -13.45 -2.43 2.13
N ALA A 41 -12.67 -3.52 2.24
CA ALA A 41 -13.19 -4.82 2.65
C ALA A 41 -13.67 -4.80 4.12
N LYS A 42 -14.97 -5.02 4.33
CA LYS A 42 -15.63 -4.95 5.64
C LYS A 42 -15.20 -6.05 6.63
N ASN A 43 -14.86 -7.23 6.15
CA ASN A 43 -14.49 -8.40 6.97
C ASN A 43 -13.16 -8.97 6.50
N ARG A 44 -12.05 -8.36 6.93
CA ARG A 44 -10.72 -8.85 6.55
C ARG A 44 -10.27 -10.02 7.41
N THR A 45 -9.87 -11.11 6.76
CA THR A 45 -9.19 -12.21 7.45
C THR A 45 -7.80 -11.77 7.92
N PRO A 46 -7.18 -12.50 8.87
CA PRO A 46 -5.80 -12.25 9.28
C PRO A 46 -4.81 -12.28 8.10
N GLU A 47 -5.05 -13.12 7.10
CA GLU A 47 -4.24 -13.25 5.89
C GLU A 47 -4.40 -12.03 4.97
N GLU A 48 -5.63 -11.54 4.78
CA GLU A 48 -5.89 -10.31 4.01
C GLU A 48 -5.29 -9.07 4.68
N LYS A 49 -5.28 -9.02 6.02
CA LYS A 49 -4.59 -7.96 6.77
C LYS A 49 -3.07 -8.02 6.58
N ALA A 50 -2.50 -9.22 6.58
CA ALA A 50 -1.07 -9.40 6.34
C ALA A 50 -0.69 -9.00 4.89
N LEU A 51 -1.52 -9.39 3.92
CA LEU A 51 -1.34 -8.98 2.52
C LEU A 51 -1.47 -7.47 2.36
N HIS A 52 -2.50 -6.86 2.96
CA HIS A 52 -2.71 -5.41 2.91
C HIS A 52 -1.48 -4.66 3.45
N LYS A 53 -0.95 -5.11 4.59
CA LYS A 53 0.28 -4.55 5.15
C LYS A 53 1.47 -4.69 4.20
N LEU A 54 1.64 -5.86 3.57
CA LEU A 54 2.72 -6.09 2.61
C LEU A 54 2.63 -5.13 1.41
N VAL A 55 1.43 -5.01 0.82
CA VAL A 55 1.20 -4.14 -0.35
C VAL A 55 1.47 -2.68 0.00
N VAL A 56 0.97 -2.20 1.15
CA VAL A 56 1.23 -0.83 1.62
C VAL A 56 2.72 -0.57 1.79
N THR A 57 3.47 -1.50 2.39
CA THR A 57 4.92 -1.34 2.55
C THR A 57 5.66 -1.27 1.21
N LEU A 58 5.21 -1.98 0.18
CA LEU A 58 5.80 -1.89 -1.16
C LEU A 58 5.52 -0.53 -1.82
N ILE A 59 4.30 -0.01 -1.64
CA ILE A 59 3.90 1.32 -2.12
C ILE A 59 4.74 2.40 -1.44
N GLU A 60 4.86 2.37 -0.11
CA GLU A 60 5.66 3.33 0.67
C GLU A 60 7.14 3.30 0.24
N ALA A 61 7.70 2.12 -0.03
CA ALA A 61 9.07 1.99 -0.51
C ALA A 61 9.25 2.63 -1.90
N TYR A 62 8.32 2.40 -2.82
CA TYR A 62 8.34 3.04 -4.14
C TYR A 62 8.20 4.56 -4.03
N GLU A 63 7.27 5.05 -3.21
CA GLU A 63 7.06 6.48 -2.98
C GLU A 63 8.29 7.15 -2.37
N ALA A 64 8.96 6.52 -1.41
CA ALA A 64 10.17 7.05 -0.83
C ALA A 64 11.30 7.24 -1.86
N GLU A 65 11.38 6.37 -2.87
CA GLU A 65 12.39 6.45 -3.93
C GLU A 65 11.99 7.40 -5.08
N ASN A 66 10.71 7.43 -5.47
CA ASN A 66 10.24 8.14 -6.66
C ASN A 66 9.61 9.51 -6.35
N TYR A 67 9.06 9.67 -5.15
CA TYR A 67 8.42 10.88 -4.65
C TYR A 67 8.99 11.25 -3.28
N PRO A 68 10.30 11.54 -3.17
CA PRO A 68 10.86 12.03 -1.93
C PRO A 68 10.09 13.30 -1.55
N MET A 69 9.37 13.26 -0.43
CA MET A 69 8.75 14.47 0.11
C MET A 69 9.89 15.44 0.45
N GLU A 70 10.02 16.50 -0.33
CA GLU A 70 10.77 17.66 0.14
C GLU A 70 10.08 18.12 1.43
N GLU A 71 10.86 18.32 2.50
CA GLU A 71 10.32 18.91 3.73
C GLU A 71 9.78 20.30 3.39
N SER A 72 8.48 20.38 3.07
CA SER A 72 7.84 21.64 2.77
C SER A 72 7.92 22.47 4.03
N THR A 73 8.63 23.59 3.96
CA THR A 73 8.65 24.50 5.11
C THR A 73 7.23 25.00 5.33
N PRO A 74 6.78 25.25 6.58
CA PRO A 74 5.43 25.78 6.84
C PRO A 74 5.09 27.04 6.02
N TYR A 75 6.12 27.75 5.56
CA TYR A 75 6.02 28.90 4.68
C TYR A 75 5.56 28.57 3.25
N GLU A 76 6.01 27.44 2.68
CA GLU A 76 5.60 27.01 1.33
C GLU A 76 4.16 26.49 1.31
N ILE A 77 3.71 25.86 2.39
CA ILE A 77 2.31 25.47 2.57
C ILE A 77 1.40 26.70 2.61
N LEU A 78 1.82 27.78 3.28
CA LEU A 78 1.06 29.03 3.31
C LEU A 78 1.00 29.72 1.94
N GLN A 79 2.10 29.73 1.17
CA GLN A 79 2.07 30.30 -0.18
C GLN A 79 1.11 29.56 -1.12
N HIS A 80 1.04 28.22 -1.05
CA HIS A 80 0.10 27.46 -1.86
C HIS A 80 -1.38 27.67 -1.48
N LEU A 81 -1.67 28.16 -0.26
CA LEU A 81 -3.04 28.42 0.20
C LEU A 81 -3.52 29.85 -0.13
N GLU A 82 -2.60 30.78 -0.40
CA GLU A 82 -2.93 32.18 -0.73
C GLU A 82 -3.13 32.43 -2.24
N ASP A 83 -2.86 31.43 -3.09
CA ASP A 83 -3.07 31.49 -4.55
C ASP A 83 -4.46 30.99 -5.01
N VAL A 84 -5.49 31.06 -4.13
CA VAL A 84 -6.90 30.76 -4.45
C VAL A 84 -7.79 31.98 -4.26
#